data_AF-A0A836SB19-F1
#
_entry.id   AF-A0A836SB19-F1
#
_cell.length_a   1.000
_cell.length_b   1.000
_cell.length_c   1.000
_cell.angle_alpha   90.00
_cell.angle_beta   90.00
_cell.angle_gamma   90.00
#
_symmetry.space_group_name_H-M   'P 1'
#
loop_
_entity.id
_entity.type
_entity.pdbx_description
1 polymer ?
#
loop_
_entity_poly.entity_id
_entity_poly.type
_entity_poly.pdbx_seq_one_letter_code
_entity_poly.pdbx_strand_id
1 'polypeptide(L)'
;MERGKEYRLMPEEAPYEPGFNMKTVWAALFVGFVMLPGAIYLGLVTGQSMAGASEWVTIILFIEIMKRAFVRLKTQEIIILYWVAGGLISIGAKLGTSAVLFGGPFAGPIWDQYFVQSPPAQGLAPYIPDWLVPPPGSEPLLERTFLHPAWVKPITVLVIVMVLLRVNSLSLGYVLFRITSDLERL
;
A
#
# COMPACT_ATOMS: atom_id res chain seq x y z
N MET A 1 -26.54 18.20 -35.80
CA MET A 1 -25.78 17.01 -35.37
C MET A 1 -24.41 17.50 -34.93
N GLU A 2 -24.26 17.78 -33.63
CA GLU A 2 -23.00 18.27 -33.06
C GLU A 2 -21.98 17.13 -33.06
N ARG A 3 -20.92 17.27 -33.86
CA ARG A 3 -19.78 16.34 -33.88
C ARG A 3 -19.18 16.30 -32.48
N GLY A 4 -19.05 15.07 -31.96
CA GLY A 4 -18.57 14.77 -30.61
C GLY A 4 -17.37 15.60 -30.22
N LYS A 5 -17.51 16.33 -29.11
CA LYS A 5 -16.37 16.88 -28.38
C LYS A 5 -15.48 15.70 -28.02
N GLU A 6 -14.34 15.60 -28.70
CA GLU A 6 -13.25 14.75 -28.29
C GLU A 6 -13.02 15.01 -26.79
N TYR A 7 -13.29 14.03 -25.95
CA TYR A 7 -13.07 14.13 -24.51
C TYR A 7 -11.56 14.11 -24.28
N ARG A 8 -10.92 15.23 -24.57
CA ARG A 8 -9.47 15.40 -24.48
C ARG A 8 -9.16 15.74 -23.03
N LEU A 9 -8.77 14.72 -22.27
CA LEU A 9 -8.53 14.80 -20.82
C LEU A 9 -7.46 15.83 -20.44
N MET A 10 -6.54 16.16 -21.36
CA MET A 10 -5.50 17.15 -21.16
C MET A 10 -5.16 17.84 -22.50
N PRO A 11 -4.97 19.17 -22.54
CA PRO A 11 -4.46 19.88 -23.72
C PRO A 11 -3.08 19.35 -24.13
N GLU A 12 -2.84 19.20 -25.43
CA GLU A 12 -1.55 18.69 -25.97
C GLU A 12 -0.36 19.55 -25.57
N GLU A 13 -0.61 20.84 -25.34
CA GLU A 13 0.39 21.86 -25.02
C GLU A 13 0.50 22.14 -23.50
N ALA A 14 -0.18 21.36 -22.65
CA ALA A 14 -0.12 21.61 -21.21
C ALA A 14 1.32 21.39 -20.69
N PRO A 15 1.94 22.40 -20.06
CA PRO A 15 3.32 22.30 -19.61
C PRO A 15 3.47 21.23 -18.52
N TYR A 16 4.54 20.44 -18.60
CA TYR A 16 4.88 19.49 -17.56
C TYR A 16 5.25 20.22 -16.27
N GLU A 17 4.54 19.92 -15.18
CA GLU A 17 4.89 20.39 -13.85
C GLU A 17 5.42 19.24 -12.99
N PRO A 18 6.59 19.38 -12.36
CA PRO A 18 7.11 18.37 -11.46
C PRO A 18 6.24 18.30 -10.19
N GLY A 19 5.65 17.14 -9.94
CA GLY A 19 4.93 16.86 -8.70
C GLY A 19 5.84 16.34 -7.59
N PHE A 20 6.92 15.64 -7.93
CA PHE A 20 7.82 15.02 -6.94
C PHE A 20 8.79 16.06 -6.40
N ASN A 21 8.62 16.44 -5.14
CA ASN A 21 9.47 17.42 -4.46
C ASN A 21 9.52 17.17 -2.95
N MET A 22 10.19 18.06 -2.22
CA MET A 22 10.35 17.92 -0.77
C MET A 22 9.00 17.89 -0.03
N LYS A 23 7.96 18.59 -0.52
CA LYS A 23 6.62 18.55 0.08
C LYS A 23 6.00 17.16 -0.05
N THR A 24 6.16 16.49 -1.19
CA THR A 24 5.67 15.11 -1.36
C THR A 24 6.46 14.10 -0.54
N VAL A 25 7.76 14.33 -0.30
CA VAL A 25 8.56 13.48 0.61
C VAL A 25 8.03 13.59 2.04
N TRP A 26 7.81 14.82 2.54
CA TRP A 26 7.20 15.03 3.85
C TRP A 26 5.80 14.43 3.94
N ALA A 27 5.03 14.49 2.86
CA ALA A 27 3.73 13.84 2.78
C ALA A 27 3.85 12.32 2.90
N ALA A 28 4.78 11.70 2.18
CA ALA A 28 5.02 10.26 2.28
C ALA A 28 5.45 9.83 3.70
N LEU A 29 6.29 10.62 4.37
CA LEU A 29 6.67 10.38 5.76
C LEU A 29 5.47 10.50 6.70
N PHE A 30 4.60 11.49 6.51
CA PHE A 30 3.36 11.61 7.28
C PHE A 30 2.47 10.38 7.11
N VAL A 31 2.27 9.93 5.87
CA VAL A 31 1.48 8.71 5.59
C VAL A 31 2.13 7.50 6.28
N GLY A 32 3.44 7.33 6.16
CA GLY A 32 4.17 6.17 6.68
C GLY A 32 4.29 6.11 8.21
N PHE A 33 4.53 7.22 8.87
CA PHE A 33 4.76 7.23 10.33
C PHE A 33 3.51 7.51 11.14
N VAL A 34 2.52 8.21 10.58
CA VAL A 34 1.29 8.58 11.30
C VAL A 34 0.12 7.72 10.86
N MET A 35 -0.16 7.68 9.55
CA MET A 35 -1.38 7.05 9.06
C MET A 35 -1.27 5.53 9.00
N LEU A 36 -0.13 4.98 8.60
CA LEU A 36 0.06 3.54 8.47
C LEU A 36 -0.05 2.81 9.82
N PRO A 37 0.60 3.23 10.93
CA PRO A 37 0.40 2.60 12.23
C PRO A 37 -1.04 2.69 12.72
N GLY A 38 -1.70 3.84 12.50
CA GLY A 38 -3.12 4.03 12.84
C GLY A 38 -4.03 3.10 12.05
N ALA A 39 -3.77 2.94 10.75
CA ALA A 39 -4.52 2.05 9.87
C ALA A 39 -4.35 0.57 10.25
N ILE A 40 -3.13 0.14 10.58
CA ILE A 40 -2.86 -1.23 11.06
C ILE A 40 -3.63 -1.47 12.35
N TYR A 41 -3.50 -0.58 13.34
CA TYR A 41 -4.18 -0.70 14.62
C TYR A 41 -5.69 -0.82 14.45
N LEU A 42 -6.29 0.07 13.65
CA LEU A 42 -7.72 0.07 13.43
C LEU A 42 -8.19 -1.19 12.70
N GLY A 43 -7.42 -1.66 11.71
CA GLY A 43 -7.71 -2.92 11.01
C GLY A 43 -7.67 -4.14 11.95
N LEU A 44 -6.70 -4.17 12.88
CA LEU A 44 -6.58 -5.24 13.87
C LEU A 44 -7.71 -5.21 14.91
N VAL A 45 -8.11 -4.03 15.40
CA VAL A 45 -9.15 -3.88 16.44
C VAL A 45 -10.55 -4.12 15.89
N THR A 46 -10.84 -3.58 14.72
CA THR A 46 -12.19 -3.67 14.13
C THR A 46 -12.40 -4.98 13.38
N GLY A 47 -11.33 -5.68 13.00
CA GLY A 47 -11.41 -6.89 12.17
C GLY A 47 -12.09 -6.65 10.82
N GLN A 48 -12.22 -5.39 10.40
CA GLN A 48 -12.98 -4.97 9.23
C GLN A 48 -12.13 -4.06 8.34
N SER A 49 -12.51 -4.05 7.06
CA SER A 49 -11.91 -3.18 6.07
C SER A 49 -12.60 -1.83 5.98
N MET A 50 -11.91 -0.75 6.37
CA MET A 50 -12.30 0.63 6.02
C MET A 50 -11.76 1.06 4.64
N ALA A 51 -11.64 0.09 3.71
CA ALA A 51 -10.95 0.29 2.43
C ALA A 51 -11.58 1.42 1.61
N GLY A 52 -10.73 2.35 1.15
CA GLY A 52 -11.11 3.53 0.35
C GLY A 52 -11.34 4.80 1.16
N ALA A 53 -11.94 4.73 2.36
CA ALA A 53 -12.23 5.93 3.16
C ALA A 53 -10.97 6.50 3.83
N SER A 54 -10.08 5.64 4.34
CA SER A 54 -8.87 6.06 5.06
C SER A 54 -7.86 6.80 4.19
N GLU A 55 -7.82 6.50 2.89
CA GLU A 55 -6.95 7.19 1.93
C GLU A 55 -7.36 8.66 1.75
N TRP A 56 -8.63 8.90 1.45
CA TRP A 56 -9.14 10.27 1.30
C TRP A 56 -9.01 11.08 2.58
N VAL A 57 -9.28 10.47 3.75
CA VAL A 57 -9.08 11.12 5.04
C VAL A 57 -7.62 11.53 5.23
N THR A 58 -6.67 10.66 4.87
CA THR A 58 -5.23 10.97 4.90
C THR A 58 -4.87 12.16 4.05
N ILE A 59 -5.35 12.18 2.80
CA ILE A 59 -5.10 13.27 1.86
C ILE A 59 -5.68 14.58 2.38
N ILE A 60 -6.94 14.56 2.85
CA ILE A 60 -7.63 15.74 3.38
C ILE A 60 -6.90 16.29 4.61
N LEU A 61 -6.53 15.43 5.57
CA LEU A 61 -5.81 15.84 6.77
C LEU A 61 -4.46 16.48 6.42
N PHE A 62 -3.71 15.88 5.51
CA PHE A 62 -2.43 16.44 5.08
C PHE A 62 -2.62 17.78 4.39
N ILE A 63 -3.59 17.90 3.47
CA ILE A 63 -3.91 19.17 2.80
C ILE A 63 -4.28 20.25 3.82
N GLU A 64 -5.06 19.93 4.86
CA GLU A 64 -5.42 20.91 5.89
C GLU A 64 -4.24 21.29 6.78
N ILE A 65 -3.33 20.38 7.08
CA ILE A 65 -2.08 20.68 7.79
C ILE A 65 -1.23 21.64 6.94
N MET A 66 -1.04 21.35 5.65
CA MET A 66 -0.25 22.20 4.75
C MET A 66 -0.88 23.58 4.57
N LYS A 67 -2.21 23.67 4.45
CA LYS A 67 -2.94 24.94 4.39
C LYS A 67 -2.76 25.76 5.67
N ARG A 68 -2.77 25.13 6.85
CA ARG A 68 -2.49 25.80 8.14
C ARG A 68 -1.03 26.25 8.27
N ALA A 69 -0.11 25.53 7.64
CA ALA A 69 1.29 25.92 7.53
C ALA A 69 1.55 26.98 6.44
N PHE A 70 0.50 27.56 5.84
CA PHE A 70 0.58 28.53 4.73
C PHE A 70 1.27 28.00 3.47
N VAL A 71 1.33 26.67 3.29
CA VAL A 71 1.91 26.03 2.11
C VAL A 71 0.79 25.64 1.13
N ARG A 72 0.92 26.07 -0.13
CA ARG A 72 0.00 25.65 -1.21
C ARG A 72 0.55 24.41 -1.91
N LEU A 73 -0.33 23.42 -2.07
CA LEU A 73 -0.04 22.20 -2.84
C LEU A 73 -0.54 22.34 -4.28
N LYS A 74 0.27 21.92 -5.23
CA LYS A 74 -0.11 21.82 -6.65
C LYS A 74 -0.92 20.55 -6.88
N THR A 75 -1.72 20.52 -7.95
CA THR A 75 -2.48 19.32 -8.36
C THR A 75 -1.58 18.08 -8.49
N GLN A 76 -0.37 18.24 -9.04
CA GLN A 76 0.57 17.12 -9.23
C GLN A 76 1.11 16.57 -7.90
N GLU A 77 1.29 17.43 -6.91
CA GLU A 77 1.72 17.02 -5.56
C GLU A 77 0.59 16.26 -4.86
N ILE A 78 -0.65 16.68 -5.06
CA ILE A 78 -1.85 16.01 -4.53
C ILE A 78 -2.05 14.64 -5.19
N ILE A 79 -1.83 14.52 -6.50
CA ILE A 79 -1.90 13.24 -7.22
C ILE A 79 -0.83 12.26 -6.72
N ILE A 80 0.40 12.73 -6.52
CA ILE A 80 1.45 11.88 -5.95
C ILE A 80 1.10 11.46 -4.53
N LEU A 81 0.58 12.37 -3.72
CA LEU A 81 0.11 12.05 -2.38
C LEU A 81 -1.02 11.01 -2.42
N TYR A 82 -1.95 11.11 -3.35
CA TYR A 82 -3.00 10.12 -3.58
C TYR A 82 -2.38 8.75 -3.85
N TRP A 83 -1.50 8.63 -4.84
CA TRP A 83 -0.86 7.34 -5.14
C TRP A 83 0.00 6.78 -3.99
N VAL A 84 0.68 7.65 -3.25
CA VAL A 84 1.45 7.24 -2.06
C VAL A 84 0.50 6.75 -0.96
N ALA A 85 -0.55 7.49 -0.64
CA ALA A 85 -1.54 7.11 0.37
C ALA A 85 -2.25 5.82 -0.04
N GLY A 86 -2.73 5.71 -1.27
CA GLY A 86 -3.36 4.51 -1.81
C GLY A 86 -2.43 3.29 -1.77
N GLY A 87 -1.17 3.44 -2.20
CA GLY A 87 -0.20 2.35 -2.15
C GLY A 87 0.17 1.91 -0.73
N LEU A 88 0.37 2.86 0.18
CA LEU A 88 0.81 2.58 1.55
C LEU A 88 -0.33 2.11 2.47
N ILE A 89 -1.58 2.45 2.14
CA ILE A 89 -2.78 2.03 2.87
C ILE A 89 -3.45 0.83 2.19
N SER A 90 -3.01 0.46 0.98
CA SER A 90 -3.47 -0.72 0.26
C SER A 90 -3.45 -1.97 1.12
N ILE A 91 -4.34 -2.91 0.79
CA ILE A 91 -4.44 -4.19 1.46
C ILE A 91 -3.09 -4.91 1.34
N GLY A 92 -2.46 -5.19 2.48
CA GLY A 92 -1.25 -5.97 2.54
C GLY A 92 -1.52 -7.37 1.97
N ALA A 93 -0.74 -7.78 0.98
CA ALA A 93 -0.85 -9.12 0.42
C ALA A 93 -0.44 -10.13 1.49
N LYS A 94 -1.41 -10.87 2.04
CA LYS A 94 -1.15 -11.97 2.96
C LYS A 94 -1.22 -13.29 2.21
N LEU A 95 -0.13 -14.05 2.27
CA LEU A 95 -0.07 -15.35 1.65
C LEU A 95 -0.86 -16.36 2.49
N GLY A 96 -1.94 -16.91 1.95
CA GLY A 96 -2.64 -18.06 2.54
C GLY A 96 -3.69 -17.78 3.61
N THR A 97 -4.15 -16.53 3.81
CA THR A 97 -5.28 -16.27 4.71
C THR A 97 -6.27 -15.25 4.16
N SER A 98 -7.53 -15.31 4.61
CA SER A 98 -8.59 -14.36 4.29
C SER A 98 -8.55 -13.06 5.12
N ALA A 99 -7.55 -12.87 5.98
CA ALA A 99 -7.44 -11.67 6.81
C ALA A 99 -7.09 -10.45 5.94
N VAL A 100 -8.01 -9.49 5.86
CA VAL A 100 -7.79 -8.22 5.16
C VAL A 100 -7.04 -7.27 6.09
N LEU A 101 -5.73 -7.14 5.90
CA LEU A 101 -4.87 -6.31 6.74
C LEU A 101 -4.56 -4.97 6.06
N PHE A 102 -4.68 -3.90 6.83
CA PHE A 102 -4.43 -2.51 6.43
C PHE A 102 -3.06 -2.07 6.91
N GLY A 103 -2.43 -1.18 6.15
CA GLY A 103 -1.09 -0.66 6.45
C GLY A 103 -0.02 -1.12 5.48
N GLY A 104 -0.42 -1.44 4.25
CA GLY A 104 0.51 -1.69 3.18
C GLY A 104 1.30 -2.99 3.38
N PRO A 105 2.52 -3.07 2.82
CA PRO A 105 3.24 -4.33 2.70
C PRO A 105 3.61 -4.97 4.04
N PHE A 106 3.87 -4.13 5.05
CA PHE A 106 4.33 -4.60 6.36
C PHE A 106 3.18 -5.04 7.28
N ALA A 107 1.92 -4.79 6.92
CA ALA A 107 0.77 -5.22 7.71
C ALA A 107 0.66 -6.76 7.81
N GLY A 108 1.02 -7.49 6.75
CA GLY A 108 1.07 -8.95 6.73
C GLY A 108 2.08 -9.51 7.75
N PRO A 109 3.38 -9.18 7.64
CA PRO A 109 4.39 -9.59 8.61
C PRO A 109 4.07 -9.26 10.07
N ILE A 110 3.45 -8.10 10.34
CA ILE A 110 3.01 -7.71 11.70
C ILE A 110 1.94 -8.68 12.22
N TRP A 111 0.97 -9.04 11.38
CA TRP A 111 -0.02 -10.04 11.74
C TRP A 111 0.60 -11.43 11.93
N ASP A 112 1.49 -11.85 11.04
CA ASP A 112 2.08 -13.18 11.09
C ASP A 112 2.90 -13.36 12.38
N GLN A 113 3.69 -12.35 12.75
CA GLN A 113 4.35 -12.25 14.05
C GLN A 113 3.36 -12.44 15.22
N TYR A 114 2.22 -11.77 15.18
CA TYR A 114 1.20 -11.86 16.23
C TYR A 114 0.57 -13.26 16.27
N PHE A 115 0.21 -13.80 15.10
CA PHE A 115 -0.44 -15.08 14.97
C PHE A 115 0.43 -16.22 15.50
N VAL A 116 1.70 -16.30 15.11
CA VAL A 116 2.63 -17.36 15.55
C VAL A 116 2.85 -17.37 17.06
N GLN A 117 2.74 -16.21 17.72
CA GLN A 117 2.87 -16.07 19.18
C GLN A 117 1.55 -16.30 19.94
N SER A 118 0.43 -16.41 19.24
CA SER A 118 -0.89 -16.53 19.86
C SER A 118 -1.11 -17.94 20.45
N PRO A 119 -1.84 -18.08 21.58
CA PRO A 119 -2.16 -19.39 22.16
C PRO A 119 -2.82 -20.37 21.17
N PRO A 120 -3.77 -19.95 20.30
CA PRO A 120 -4.38 -20.84 19.31
C PRO A 120 -3.39 -21.39 18.26
N ALA A 121 -2.30 -20.68 17.99
CA ALA A 121 -1.32 -21.08 16.99
C ALA A 121 -0.19 -21.95 17.55
N GLN A 122 -0.09 -22.18 18.87
CA GLN A 122 1.04 -22.92 19.47
C GLN A 122 1.23 -24.34 18.86
N GLY A 123 0.13 -25.01 18.48
CA GLY A 123 0.20 -26.31 17.81
C GLY A 123 0.60 -26.25 16.33
N LEU A 124 0.44 -25.09 15.70
CA LEU A 124 0.76 -24.84 14.28
C LEU A 124 2.11 -24.14 14.09
N ALA A 125 2.58 -23.39 15.09
CA ALA A 125 3.76 -22.55 15.03
C ALA A 125 5.03 -23.28 14.54
N PRO A 126 5.30 -24.55 14.93
CA PRO A 126 6.47 -25.29 14.42
C PRO A 126 6.40 -25.63 12.92
N TYR A 127 5.21 -25.64 12.33
CA TYR A 127 4.99 -25.96 10.91
C TYR A 127 5.00 -24.71 10.02
N ILE A 128 5.08 -23.52 10.62
CA ILE A 128 5.10 -22.26 9.89
C ILE A 128 6.53 -22.04 9.37
N PRO A 129 6.70 -21.82 8.06
CA PRO A 129 8.03 -21.68 7.48
C PRO A 129 8.71 -20.35 7.85
N ASP A 130 10.03 -20.39 7.94
CA ASP A 130 10.89 -19.27 8.30
C ASP A 130 10.93 -18.15 7.26
N TRP A 131 10.59 -18.44 6.00
CA TRP A 131 10.44 -17.44 4.94
C TRP A 131 9.15 -16.63 5.06
N LEU A 132 8.17 -17.05 5.87
CA LEU A 132 6.96 -16.28 6.13
C LEU A 132 7.14 -15.37 7.35
N VAL A 133 7.68 -15.91 8.44
CA VAL A 133 7.86 -15.23 9.72
C VAL A 133 9.00 -15.89 10.50
N PRO A 134 9.80 -15.13 11.28
CA PRO A 134 10.79 -15.73 12.15
C PRO A 134 10.18 -16.73 13.14
N PRO A 135 10.94 -17.77 13.57
CA PRO A 135 10.43 -18.76 14.52
C PRO A 135 9.99 -18.15 15.86
N PRO A 136 8.97 -18.74 16.53
CA PRO A 136 8.54 -18.29 17.86
C PRO A 136 9.70 -18.34 18.86
N GLY A 137 9.82 -17.32 19.71
CA GLY A 137 10.89 -17.22 20.71
C GLY A 137 12.24 -16.74 20.18
N SER A 138 12.35 -16.41 18.89
CA SER A 138 13.54 -15.76 18.34
C SER A 138 13.65 -14.28 18.79
N GLU A 139 14.89 -13.80 18.96
CA GLU A 139 15.24 -12.40 19.30
C GLU A 139 14.39 -11.32 18.58
N PRO A 140 14.18 -11.37 17.24
CA PRO A 140 13.38 -10.35 16.54
C PRO A 140 11.94 -10.22 17.03
N LEU A 141 11.30 -11.33 17.43
CA LEU A 141 9.91 -11.31 17.89
C LEU A 141 9.80 -10.80 19.33
N LEU A 142 10.83 -11.05 20.14
CA LEU A 142 10.92 -10.55 21.52
C LEU A 142 11.18 -9.04 21.54
N GLU A 143 12.12 -8.57 20.70
CA GLU A 143 12.47 -7.15 20.57
C GLU A 143 11.44 -6.34 19.74
N ARG A 144 10.50 -7.03 19.08
CA ARG A 144 9.47 -6.43 18.21
C ARG A 144 10.08 -5.52 17.14
N THR A 145 11.18 -5.98 16.55
CA THR A 145 11.96 -5.22 15.56
C THR A 145 12.00 -5.92 14.21
N PHE A 146 11.88 -5.13 13.14
CA PHE A 146 12.09 -5.60 11.76
C PHE A 146 13.54 -5.48 11.31
N LEU A 147 14.43 -4.90 12.12
CA LEU A 147 15.82 -4.61 11.75
C LEU A 147 16.76 -5.81 11.95
N HIS A 148 16.24 -6.96 12.36
CA HIS A 148 17.03 -8.16 12.61
C HIS A 148 17.25 -8.98 11.32
N PRO A 149 18.43 -9.63 11.13
CA PRO A 149 18.72 -10.44 9.94
C PRO A 149 17.72 -11.56 9.65
N ALA A 150 17.03 -12.08 10.68
CA ALA A 150 15.98 -13.10 10.50
C ALA A 150 14.83 -12.64 9.60
N TRP A 151 14.56 -11.33 9.54
CA TRP A 151 13.51 -10.76 8.69
C TRP A 151 13.92 -10.66 7.21
N VAL A 152 15.19 -10.86 6.87
CA VAL A 152 15.67 -10.77 5.48
C VAL A 152 14.92 -11.75 4.57
N LYS A 153 14.71 -12.99 5.01
CA LYS A 153 13.97 -14.00 4.23
C LYS A 153 12.51 -13.56 3.98
N PRO A 154 11.69 -13.25 5.01
CA PRO A 154 10.34 -12.72 4.80
C PRO A 154 10.27 -11.45 3.96
N ILE A 155 11.16 -10.48 4.20
CA ILE A 155 11.18 -9.22 3.45
C ILE A 155 11.53 -9.48 1.98
N THR A 156 12.45 -10.40 1.70
CA THR A 156 12.80 -10.75 0.31
C THR A 156 11.60 -11.35 -0.41
N VAL A 157 10.90 -12.30 0.21
CA VAL A 157 9.69 -12.89 -0.37
C VAL A 157 8.62 -11.83 -0.57
N LEU A 158 8.39 -10.96 0.42
CA LEU A 158 7.47 -9.83 0.31
C LEU A 158 7.77 -8.98 -0.93
N VAL A 159 9.01 -8.51 -1.07
CA VAL A 159 9.42 -7.65 -2.20
C VAL A 159 9.23 -8.37 -3.54
N ILE A 160 9.61 -9.66 -3.63
CA ILE A 160 9.41 -10.46 -4.84
C ILE A 160 7.93 -10.54 -5.19
N VAL A 161 7.07 -10.86 -4.22
CA VAL A 161 5.61 -10.94 -4.43
C VAL A 161 5.05 -9.59 -4.87
N MET A 162 5.51 -8.48 -4.28
CA MET A 162 5.06 -7.15 -4.69
C MET A 162 5.42 -6.83 -6.14
N VAL A 163 6.64 -7.18 -6.56
CA VAL A 163 7.07 -7.01 -7.96
C VAL A 163 6.23 -7.88 -8.88
N LEU A 164 6.01 -9.15 -8.54
CA LEU A 164 5.17 -10.07 -9.32
C LEU A 164 3.73 -9.58 -9.44
N LEU A 165 3.13 -9.08 -8.35
CA LEU A 165 1.79 -8.50 -8.37
C LEU A 165 1.74 -7.27 -9.28
N ARG A 166 2.79 -6.44 -9.27
CA ARG A 166 2.85 -5.27 -10.15
C ARG A 166 2.95 -5.68 -11.61
N VAL A 167 3.84 -6.61 -11.95
CA VAL A 167 3.97 -7.18 -13.30
C VAL A 167 2.65 -7.82 -13.74
N ASN A 168 1.98 -8.57 -12.87
CA ASN A 168 0.67 -9.18 -13.15
C ASN A 168 -0.38 -8.09 -13.45
N SER A 169 -0.46 -7.04 -12.62
CA SER A 169 -1.42 -5.94 -12.85
C SER A 169 -1.23 -5.24 -14.20
N LEU A 170 0.02 -5.06 -14.62
CA LEU A 170 0.35 -4.37 -15.88
C LEU A 170 0.13 -5.28 -17.09
N SER A 171 0.55 -6.55 -17.00
CA SER A 171 0.40 -7.53 -18.08
C SER A 171 -1.07 -7.89 -18.31
N LEU A 172 -1.84 -8.14 -17.25
CA LEU A 172 -3.27 -8.43 -17.36
C LEU A 172 -4.02 -7.24 -17.97
N GLY A 173 -3.71 -6.01 -17.54
CA GLY A 173 -4.27 -4.79 -18.13
C GLY A 173 -3.98 -4.66 -19.63
N TYR A 174 -2.75 -4.97 -20.05
CA TYR A 174 -2.38 -4.98 -21.47
C TYR A 174 -3.11 -6.07 -22.26
N VAL A 175 -3.22 -7.29 -21.71
CA VAL A 175 -3.91 -8.41 -22.36
C VAL A 175 -5.40 -8.10 -22.54
N LEU A 176 -6.06 -7.60 -21.49
CA LEU A 176 -7.46 -7.16 -21.56
C LEU A 176 -7.64 -6.07 -22.61
N PHE A 177 -6.78 -5.05 -22.61
CA PHE A 177 -6.81 -3.99 -23.61
C PHE A 177 -6.68 -4.53 -25.04
N ARG A 178 -5.74 -5.46 -25.27
CA ARG A 178 -5.56 -6.10 -26.59
C ARG A 178 -6.80 -6.87 -27.03
N ILE A 179 -7.36 -7.69 -26.15
CA ILE A 179 -8.56 -8.48 -26.44
C ILE A 179 -9.75 -7.56 -26.77
N THR A 180 -9.95 -6.50 -25.98
CA THR A 180 -11.02 -5.53 -26.21
C THR A 180 -10.82 -4.75 -27.52
N SER A 181 -9.60 -4.27 -27.80
CA SER A 181 -9.28 -3.56 -29.05
C SER A 181 -9.49 -4.45 -30.28
N ASP A 182 -9.07 -5.70 -30.24
CA ASP A 182 -9.25 -6.65 -31.34
C ASP A 182 -10.74 -6.98 -31.58
N LEU A 183 -11.55 -7.07 -30.52
CA LEU A 183 -13.01 -7.30 -30.59
C LEU A 183 -13.77 -6.07 -31.10
N GLU A 184 -13.44 -4.89 -30.58
CA GLU A 184 -14.14 -3.63 -30.87
C GLU A 184 -13.63 -2.95 -32.15
N ARG A 185 -12.51 -3.42 -32.72
CA ARG A 185 -11.83 -2.84 -33.90
C ARG A 185 -11.55 -1.35 -33.76
N LEU A 186 -11.12 -0.96 -32.56
CA LEU A 186 -10.65 0.40 -32.25
C LEU A 186 -9.26 0.66 -32.82
#